data_AF-W6Y7K1-F1
#
_entry.id   AF-W6Y7K1-F1
#
_cell.length_a   1.000
_cell.length_b   1.000
_cell.length_c   1.000
_cell.angle_alpha   90.00
_cell.angle_beta   90.00
_cell.angle_gamma   90.00
#
_symmetry.space_group_name_H-M   'P 1'
#
loop_
_entity.id
_entity.type
_entity.pdbx_description
1 polymer ?
#
loop_
_entity_poly.entity_id
_entity_poly.type
_entity_poly.pdbx_seq_one_letter_code
_entity_poly.pdbx_strand_id
1 'polypeptide(L)'
;MPPSTNRASSNLTKLAHALGFTDYPEDKTAEPYLSYILKQHAGSKGEEDYVELFVKIVKHFQTTANGTMTAATVQSIIDELFLTGFRGFFANTTVGDGKELVEDAVMCILGTWATMLSSFQNKRQCRKVVAAYCIFAEETRTHNAALMMKPGTTTGTTAGATGTTGTTGTVPVTSSATPAPYSHSLSDLIAHSGLLPGGKWDQRVDVVGDATTKFVSLMLNTSNIQNQNSLQHLFATTPGQALPHAMSSYAMLDDLGVQESLSISAKRLNAFTLNVLSGVDVQWTPNVSRHLLLTNVGGRHVLELFSLPCAFDSITSPAVGISWELKQEIEDSYAMLFNSWYMKPLHVKLGAFIGIRRVCWCRLCCAYRYRKRCIRACRSRGPATSLRRINNAANPIHSDFDPVLENLMMKHSMSDWTPESFPSLWPRIARLEKHLQSSRPWSLWVLFRDRRDTLQFWTFLFGTLILFLTVMQVFLSIAQVVGSFK
;
A
#
# COMPACT_ATOMS: atom_id res chain seq x y z
N MET A 1 -36.60 21.31 -10.05
CA MET A 1 -36.89 20.51 -8.85
C MET A 1 -35.67 20.51 -7.94
N PRO A 2 -35.75 21.01 -6.69
CA PRO A 2 -34.65 20.92 -5.72
C PRO A 2 -34.99 20.02 -4.51
N PRO A 3 -34.91 18.67 -4.62
CA PRO A 3 -35.08 17.76 -3.47
C PRO A 3 -33.78 17.07 -3.00
N SER A 4 -32.64 17.23 -3.69
CA SER A 4 -31.42 16.43 -3.42
C SER A 4 -30.71 16.78 -2.10
N THR A 5 -30.67 18.06 -1.73
CA THR A 5 -29.94 18.54 -0.53
C THR A 5 -30.45 17.92 0.77
N ASN A 6 -31.76 17.75 0.92
CA ASN A 6 -32.36 17.13 2.11
C ASN A 6 -32.05 15.62 2.22
N ARG A 7 -31.82 14.94 1.09
CA ARG A 7 -31.53 13.50 1.09
C ARG A 7 -30.08 13.21 1.48
N ALA A 8 -29.14 13.97 0.92
CA ALA A 8 -27.74 13.89 1.29
C ALA A 8 -27.52 14.16 2.79
N SER A 9 -28.14 15.22 3.34
CA SER A 9 -28.06 15.52 4.78
C SER A 9 -28.62 14.38 5.66
N SER A 10 -29.77 13.80 5.27
CA SER A 10 -30.34 12.64 5.97
C SER A 10 -29.39 11.42 5.99
N ASN A 11 -28.69 11.15 4.88
CA ASN A 11 -27.76 10.03 4.80
C ASN A 11 -26.48 10.27 5.62
N LEU A 12 -25.95 11.50 5.66
CA LEU A 12 -24.84 11.86 6.53
C LEU A 12 -25.21 11.76 8.01
N THR A 13 -26.43 12.17 8.40
CA THR A 13 -26.92 11.99 9.77
C THR A 13 -27.00 10.50 10.13
N LYS A 14 -27.54 9.65 9.25
CA LYS A 14 -27.54 8.19 9.46
C LYS A 14 -26.13 7.61 9.61
N LEU A 15 -25.15 8.13 8.86
CA LEU A 15 -23.75 7.71 8.98
C LEU A 15 -23.10 8.18 10.28
N ALA A 16 -23.34 9.42 10.71
CA ALA A 16 -22.89 9.91 12.01
C ALA A 16 -23.46 9.06 13.15
N HIS A 17 -24.77 8.79 13.11
CA HIS A 17 -25.46 7.96 14.11
C HIS A 17 -24.95 6.51 14.09
N ALA A 18 -24.76 5.92 12.90
CA ALA A 18 -24.15 4.59 12.78
C ALA A 18 -22.69 4.57 13.26
N LEU A 19 -21.95 5.66 13.14
CA LEU A 19 -20.61 5.77 13.72
C LEU A 19 -20.62 6.04 15.23
N GLY A 20 -21.78 6.23 15.86
CA GLY A 20 -21.98 6.46 17.30
C GLY A 20 -22.04 7.92 17.74
N PHE A 21 -22.15 8.87 16.81
CA PHE A 21 -22.36 10.30 17.09
C PHE A 21 -23.86 10.62 17.07
N THR A 22 -24.59 10.26 18.13
CA THR A 22 -26.05 10.44 18.23
C THR A 22 -26.51 11.88 18.10
N ASP A 23 -25.67 12.82 18.53
CA ASP A 23 -26.05 14.23 18.69
C ASP A 23 -25.77 15.06 17.42
N TYR A 24 -25.27 14.42 16.35
CA TYR A 24 -25.13 15.05 15.04
C TYR A 24 -26.53 15.22 14.38
N PRO A 25 -26.85 16.37 13.75
CA PRO A 25 -25.95 17.45 13.34
C PRO A 25 -25.79 18.62 14.34
N GLU A 26 -26.35 18.53 15.55
CA GLU A 26 -26.22 19.59 16.57
C GLU A 26 -24.79 19.68 17.10
N ASP A 27 -24.17 18.53 17.39
CA ASP A 27 -22.73 18.42 17.60
C ASP A 27 -21.98 18.12 16.30
N LYS A 28 -20.98 18.95 15.98
CA LYS A 28 -20.11 18.83 14.80
C LYS A 28 -18.89 17.92 15.01
N THR A 29 -18.72 17.27 16.15
CA THR A 29 -17.59 16.34 16.39
C THR A 29 -17.44 15.25 15.33
N ALA A 30 -18.53 14.81 14.67
CA ALA A 30 -18.51 13.83 13.59
C ALA A 30 -17.98 14.38 12.24
N GLU A 31 -17.98 15.69 12.02
CA GLU A 31 -17.72 16.32 10.71
C GLU A 31 -16.36 15.93 10.08
N PRO A 32 -15.24 15.80 10.82
CA PRO A 32 -13.96 15.31 10.27
C PRO A 32 -13.99 13.83 9.83
N TYR A 33 -14.78 13.00 10.53
CA TYR A 33 -14.91 11.56 10.26
C TYR A 33 -15.73 11.34 8.98
N LEU A 34 -16.88 12.01 8.88
CA LEU A 34 -17.71 12.04 7.68
C LEU A 34 -16.90 12.54 6.48
N SER A 35 -16.22 13.68 6.64
CA SER A 35 -15.35 14.26 5.60
C SER A 35 -14.22 13.33 5.15
N TYR A 36 -13.71 12.47 6.04
CA TYR A 36 -12.69 11.48 5.69
C TYR A 36 -13.28 10.34 4.86
N ILE A 37 -14.42 9.78 5.28
CA ILE A 37 -15.12 8.69 4.58
C ILE A 37 -15.53 9.12 3.17
N LEU A 38 -16.18 10.28 3.03
CA LEU A 38 -16.60 10.80 1.71
C LEU A 38 -15.41 10.96 0.76
N LYS A 39 -14.23 11.38 1.26
CA LYS A 39 -13.02 11.51 0.45
C LYS A 39 -12.39 10.18 0.02
N GLN A 40 -12.76 9.05 0.62
CA GLN A 40 -12.33 7.72 0.14
C GLN A 40 -13.24 7.17 -0.97
N HIS A 41 -14.36 7.84 -1.30
CA HIS A 41 -15.22 7.42 -2.40
C HIS A 41 -14.54 7.67 -3.76
N ALA A 42 -13.92 6.63 -4.31
CA ALA A 42 -13.27 6.63 -5.62
C ALA A 42 -14.12 5.97 -6.74
N GLY A 43 -15.36 5.58 -6.44
CA GLY A 43 -16.24 4.86 -7.35
C GLY A 43 -16.96 5.76 -8.37
N SER A 44 -17.42 5.17 -9.47
CA SER A 44 -18.29 5.81 -10.46
C SER A 44 -19.77 5.87 -10.04
N LYS A 45 -20.11 5.36 -8.85
CA LYS A 45 -21.47 5.25 -8.31
C LYS A 45 -21.85 6.49 -7.50
N GLY A 46 -23.11 6.58 -7.06
CA GLY A 46 -23.57 7.69 -6.24
C GLY A 46 -22.89 7.69 -4.87
N GLU A 47 -22.48 8.88 -4.40
CA GLU A 47 -22.01 9.09 -3.02
C GLU A 47 -23.06 8.61 -2.00
N GLU A 48 -24.36 8.81 -2.30
CA GLU A 48 -25.47 8.31 -1.48
C GLU A 48 -25.45 6.79 -1.30
N ASP A 49 -25.17 6.02 -2.36
CA ASP A 49 -25.17 4.56 -2.30
C ASP A 49 -23.96 4.04 -1.51
N TYR A 50 -22.80 4.70 -1.66
CA TYR A 50 -21.60 4.40 -0.87
C TYR A 50 -21.84 4.66 0.62
N VAL A 51 -22.47 5.79 0.97
CA VAL A 51 -22.82 6.12 2.37
C VAL A 51 -23.83 5.12 2.93
N GLU A 52 -24.85 4.71 2.16
CA GLU A 52 -25.84 3.73 2.61
C GLU A 52 -25.22 2.33 2.80
N LEU A 53 -24.30 1.91 1.91
CA LEU A 53 -23.55 0.67 2.06
C LEU A 53 -22.64 0.70 3.30
N PHE A 54 -21.96 1.82 3.55
CA PHE A 54 -21.13 2.03 4.74
C PHE A 54 -21.97 1.92 6.02
N VAL A 55 -23.14 2.59 6.07
CA VAL A 55 -24.09 2.49 7.18
C VAL A 55 -24.54 1.05 7.40
N LYS A 56 -24.87 0.31 6.34
CA LYS A 56 -25.31 -1.09 6.45
C LYS A 56 -24.23 -1.98 7.05
N ILE A 57 -22.99 -1.87 6.57
CA ILE A 57 -21.85 -2.65 7.08
C ILE A 57 -21.57 -2.33 8.55
N VAL A 58 -21.54 -1.04 8.94
CA VAL A 58 -21.32 -0.65 10.35
C VAL A 58 -22.44 -1.18 11.25
N LYS A 59 -23.71 -1.07 10.83
CA LYS A 59 -24.86 -1.57 11.61
C LYS A 59 -24.90 -3.09 11.76
N HIS A 60 -24.47 -3.85 10.75
CA HIS A 60 -24.34 -5.31 10.82
C HIS A 60 -23.44 -5.71 12.00
N PHE A 61 -22.27 -5.09 12.07
CA PHE A 61 -21.28 -5.35 13.12
C PHE A 61 -21.64 -4.76 14.49
N GLN A 62 -22.49 -3.73 14.54
CA GLN A 62 -23.06 -3.21 15.79
C GLN A 62 -24.15 -4.08 16.39
N THR A 63 -25.07 -4.59 15.57
CA THR A 63 -26.27 -5.30 16.05
C THR A 63 -25.89 -6.52 16.90
N THR A 64 -24.83 -7.21 16.51
CA THR A 64 -24.34 -8.41 17.21
C THR A 64 -23.70 -8.10 18.57
N ALA A 65 -23.19 -6.87 18.79
CA ALA A 65 -22.68 -6.47 20.10
C ALA A 65 -23.79 -6.43 21.18
N ASN A 66 -25.06 -6.37 20.76
CA ASN A 66 -26.22 -6.32 21.65
C ASN A 66 -26.82 -7.70 21.99
N GLY A 67 -26.09 -8.80 21.74
CA GLY A 67 -26.39 -10.13 22.32
C GLY A 67 -27.30 -11.05 21.49
N THR A 68 -27.49 -10.81 20.20
CA THR A 68 -28.17 -11.77 19.30
C THR A 68 -27.28 -12.98 18.98
N MET A 69 -27.85 -14.19 18.99
CA MET A 69 -27.08 -15.47 19.06
C MET A 69 -26.22 -15.81 17.84
N THR A 70 -26.41 -15.16 16.69
CA THR A 70 -25.61 -15.42 15.48
C THR A 70 -24.51 -14.38 15.31
N ALA A 71 -23.26 -14.81 15.51
CA ALA A 71 -22.09 -13.98 15.30
C ALA A 71 -22.05 -13.41 13.87
N ALA A 72 -22.12 -12.07 13.72
CA ALA A 72 -21.86 -11.42 12.43
C ALA A 72 -20.43 -11.74 11.97
N THR A 73 -20.31 -12.23 10.74
CA THR A 73 -19.03 -12.45 10.07
C THR A 73 -18.94 -11.56 8.84
N VAL A 74 -17.74 -11.38 8.31
CA VAL A 74 -17.54 -10.72 7.00
C VAL A 74 -18.24 -11.52 5.89
N GLN A 75 -18.20 -12.85 5.97
CA GLN A 75 -18.90 -13.72 5.01
C GLN A 75 -20.41 -13.51 5.06
N SER A 76 -21.03 -13.38 6.24
CA SER A 76 -22.49 -13.22 6.32
C SER A 76 -22.98 -11.90 5.74
N ILE A 77 -22.23 -10.80 5.85
CA ILE A 77 -22.58 -9.53 5.19
C ILE A 77 -22.30 -9.56 3.68
N ILE A 78 -21.25 -10.25 3.23
CA ILE A 78 -21.00 -10.46 1.79
C ILE A 78 -22.16 -11.24 1.16
N ASP A 79 -22.55 -12.37 1.76
CA ASP A 79 -23.63 -13.21 1.24
C ASP A 79 -24.99 -12.48 1.31
N GLU A 80 -25.27 -11.70 2.37
CA GLU A 80 -26.47 -10.87 2.45
C GLU A 80 -26.50 -9.76 1.38
N LEU A 81 -25.39 -9.07 1.15
CA LEU A 81 -25.28 -8.02 0.12
C LEU A 81 -25.41 -8.60 -1.29
N PHE A 82 -24.84 -9.79 -1.53
CA PHE A 82 -24.95 -10.52 -2.79
C PHE A 82 -26.40 -10.96 -3.04
N LEU A 83 -27.04 -11.63 -2.07
CA LEU A 83 -28.43 -12.10 -2.18
C LEU A 83 -29.44 -10.95 -2.33
N THR A 84 -29.20 -9.81 -1.68
CA THR A 84 -30.07 -8.63 -1.79
C THR A 84 -29.79 -7.77 -3.03
N GLY A 85 -28.71 -8.05 -3.77
CA GLY A 85 -28.25 -7.26 -4.93
C GLY A 85 -28.00 -5.77 -4.62
N PHE A 86 -27.88 -5.43 -3.33
CA PHE A 86 -27.96 -4.10 -2.69
C PHE A 86 -28.37 -2.94 -3.62
N ARG A 87 -29.67 -2.62 -3.71
CA ARG A 87 -30.22 -1.50 -4.53
C ARG A 87 -29.85 -1.49 -6.02
N GLY A 88 -29.33 -2.59 -6.57
CA GLY A 88 -28.78 -2.61 -7.92
C GLY A 88 -27.39 -1.98 -8.03
N PHE A 89 -26.74 -1.67 -6.90
CA PHE A 89 -25.31 -1.33 -6.84
C PHE A 89 -24.46 -2.42 -7.50
N PHE A 90 -24.92 -3.67 -7.49
CA PHE A 90 -24.30 -4.82 -8.16
C PHE A 90 -25.15 -5.37 -9.34
N ALA A 91 -26.14 -4.63 -9.85
CA ALA A 91 -27.02 -5.15 -10.93
C ALA A 91 -26.36 -5.21 -12.32
N ASN A 92 -25.31 -4.42 -12.55
CA ASN A 92 -24.64 -4.33 -13.86
C ASN A 92 -23.49 -5.34 -14.03
N THR A 93 -23.23 -6.20 -13.05
CA THR A 93 -22.13 -7.17 -13.08
C THR A 93 -22.60 -8.51 -13.62
N THR A 94 -21.83 -9.06 -14.55
CA THR A 94 -22.00 -10.40 -15.13
C THR A 94 -22.06 -11.48 -14.06
N VAL A 95 -22.83 -12.55 -14.32
CA VAL A 95 -23.26 -13.56 -13.32
C VAL A 95 -22.11 -14.35 -12.65
N GLY A 96 -20.86 -14.19 -13.11
CA GLY A 96 -19.67 -14.69 -12.42
C GLY A 96 -19.00 -13.67 -11.48
N ASP A 97 -18.83 -12.43 -11.91
CA ASP A 97 -17.93 -11.44 -11.28
C ASP A 97 -18.58 -10.69 -10.09
N GLY A 98 -19.89 -10.86 -9.90
CA GLY A 98 -20.65 -10.10 -8.90
C GLY A 98 -20.20 -10.32 -7.45
N LYS A 99 -19.77 -11.53 -7.08
CA LYS A 99 -19.37 -11.83 -5.69
C LYS A 99 -18.04 -11.17 -5.31
N GLU A 100 -17.04 -11.22 -6.18
CA GLU A 100 -15.73 -10.58 -5.96
C GLU A 100 -15.89 -9.06 -5.77
N LEU A 101 -16.76 -8.42 -6.55
CA LEU A 101 -17.02 -6.98 -6.44
C LEU A 101 -17.80 -6.59 -5.18
N VAL A 102 -18.62 -7.48 -4.61
CA VAL A 102 -19.22 -7.30 -3.27
C VAL A 102 -18.14 -7.40 -2.20
N GLU A 103 -17.28 -8.41 -2.28
CA GLU A 103 -16.18 -8.64 -1.34
C GLU A 103 -15.18 -7.47 -1.32
N ASP A 104 -14.70 -7.02 -2.48
CA ASP A 104 -13.82 -5.84 -2.62
C ASP A 104 -14.46 -4.57 -2.02
N ALA A 105 -15.76 -4.35 -2.24
CA ALA A 105 -16.48 -3.21 -1.70
C ALA A 105 -16.58 -3.26 -0.16
N VAL A 106 -16.91 -4.43 0.40
CA VAL A 106 -16.97 -4.65 1.85
C VAL A 106 -15.58 -4.46 2.48
N MET A 107 -14.54 -5.07 1.91
CA MET A 107 -13.17 -4.98 2.41
C MET A 107 -12.60 -3.56 2.32
N CYS A 108 -12.92 -2.80 1.26
CA CYS A 108 -12.56 -1.40 1.13
C CYS A 108 -13.22 -0.52 2.21
N ILE A 109 -14.50 -0.76 2.52
CA ILE A 109 -15.22 -0.05 3.59
C ILE A 109 -14.66 -0.40 4.98
N LEU A 110 -14.43 -1.69 5.26
CA LEU A 110 -13.82 -2.12 6.53
C LEU A 110 -12.41 -1.54 6.72
N GLY A 111 -11.58 -1.56 5.68
CA GLY A 111 -10.25 -0.94 5.70
C GLY A 111 -10.28 0.57 5.91
N THR A 112 -11.25 1.26 5.29
CA THR A 112 -11.49 2.70 5.48
C THR A 112 -11.90 3.00 6.92
N TRP A 113 -12.86 2.24 7.47
CA TRP A 113 -13.35 2.40 8.84
C TRP A 113 -12.25 2.18 9.87
N ALA A 114 -11.49 1.08 9.75
CA ALA A 114 -10.37 0.78 10.63
C ALA A 114 -9.25 1.84 10.57
N THR A 115 -8.92 2.32 9.36
CA THR A 115 -7.91 3.38 9.17
C THR A 115 -8.36 4.70 9.79
N MET A 116 -9.63 5.07 9.62
CA MET A 116 -10.24 6.24 10.24
C MET A 116 -10.11 6.15 11.77
N LEU A 117 -10.60 5.07 12.38
CA LEU A 117 -10.55 4.90 13.84
C LEU A 117 -9.10 4.95 14.36
N SER A 118 -8.15 4.26 13.72
CA SER A 118 -6.72 4.27 14.09
C SER A 118 -6.02 5.62 13.90
N SER A 119 -6.59 6.53 13.11
CA SER A 119 -6.07 7.88 12.84
C SER A 119 -6.60 8.93 13.80
N PHE A 120 -7.88 8.80 14.21
CA PHE A 120 -8.56 9.75 15.08
C PHE A 120 -8.57 9.34 16.57
N GLN A 121 -8.36 8.07 16.91
CA GLN A 121 -8.23 7.62 18.30
C GLN A 121 -7.03 8.30 18.99
N ASN A 122 -7.23 8.71 20.25
CA ASN A 122 -6.24 9.41 21.06
C ASN A 122 -5.29 8.42 21.76
N LYS A 123 -4.33 7.84 21.04
CA LYS A 123 -3.26 7.04 21.66
C LYS A 123 -2.16 7.98 22.20
N ARG A 124 -1.91 7.95 23.52
CA ARG A 124 -0.85 8.71 24.23
C ARG A 124 -0.94 10.24 24.07
N GLN A 125 -2.08 10.83 24.43
CA GLN A 125 -2.34 12.29 24.48
C GLN A 125 -2.25 13.06 23.15
N CYS A 126 -1.92 12.42 22.03
CA CYS A 126 -1.94 13.03 20.70
C CYS A 126 -2.69 12.14 19.70
N ARG A 127 -3.84 12.62 19.19
CA ARG A 127 -4.45 12.03 17.98
C ARG A 127 -3.46 12.26 16.82
N LYS A 128 -3.21 11.26 15.95
CA LYS A 128 -2.24 11.41 14.84
C LYS A 128 -2.56 12.61 13.94
N VAL A 129 -3.85 12.84 13.69
CA VAL A 129 -4.35 14.00 12.94
C VAL A 129 -4.10 15.32 13.67
N VAL A 130 -4.21 15.35 15.01
CA VAL A 130 -3.90 16.55 15.82
C VAL A 130 -2.41 16.82 15.85
N ALA A 131 -1.55 15.79 15.94
CA ALA A 131 -0.10 15.96 15.85
C ALA A 131 0.31 16.56 14.48
N ALA A 132 -0.24 16.01 13.38
CA ALA A 132 -0.03 16.55 12.04
C ALA A 132 -0.56 17.99 11.89
N TYR A 133 -1.73 18.29 12.45
CA TYR A 133 -2.30 19.64 12.45
C TYR A 133 -1.45 20.63 13.28
N CYS A 134 -0.94 20.24 14.45
CA CYS A 134 -0.09 21.09 15.27
C CYS A 134 1.21 21.46 14.54
N ILE A 135 1.84 20.50 13.85
CA ILE A 135 3.02 20.76 12.99
C ILE A 135 2.69 21.80 11.91
N PHE A 136 1.57 21.63 11.18
CA PHE A 136 1.12 22.59 10.16
C PHE A 136 0.74 23.97 10.74
N ALA A 137 0.11 24.01 11.91
CA ALA A 137 -0.30 25.24 12.57
C ALA A 137 0.92 26.03 13.09
N GLU A 138 1.95 25.34 13.57
CA GLU A 138 3.21 25.93 14.01
C GLU A 138 4.05 26.44 12.83
N GLU A 139 4.08 25.72 11.70
CA GLU A 139 4.63 26.20 10.43
C GLU A 139 3.90 27.47 9.95
N THR A 140 2.57 27.51 10.05
CA THR A 140 1.77 28.69 9.69
C THR A 140 2.03 29.87 10.63
N ARG A 141 2.16 29.65 11.94
CA ARG A 141 2.49 30.71 12.91
C ARG A 141 3.89 31.25 12.69
N THR A 142 4.88 30.39 12.46
CA THR A 142 6.27 30.81 12.21
C THR A 142 6.40 31.58 10.90
N HIS A 143 5.65 31.20 9.85
CA HIS A 143 5.53 31.98 8.62
C HIS A 143 4.96 33.38 8.86
N ASN A 144 3.84 33.48 9.59
CA ASN A 144 3.20 34.77 9.89
C ASN A 144 4.04 35.64 10.86
N ALA A 145 4.73 35.03 11.82
CA ALA A 145 5.68 35.71 12.70
C ALA A 145 6.88 36.25 11.92
N ALA A 146 7.41 35.51 10.94
CA ALA A 146 8.47 35.98 10.06
C ALA A 146 8.03 37.16 9.16
N LEU A 147 6.74 37.23 8.79
CA LEU A 147 6.16 38.38 8.10
C LEU A 147 5.98 39.60 9.03
N MET A 148 5.69 39.38 10.33
CA MET A 148 5.55 40.46 11.32
C MET A 148 6.88 40.93 11.93
N MET A 149 7.95 40.12 11.91
CA MET A 149 9.30 40.50 12.37
C MET A 149 10.08 41.38 11.37
N LYS A 150 9.39 42.18 10.55
CA LYS A 150 10.01 43.33 9.89
C LYS A 150 10.31 44.36 10.99
N PRO A 151 11.55 44.83 11.17
CA PRO A 151 11.97 45.45 12.43
C PRO A 151 11.32 46.81 12.68
N GLY A 152 10.25 46.82 13.48
CA GLY A 152 9.76 47.98 14.19
C GLY A 152 10.57 48.16 15.47
N THR A 153 11.31 49.26 15.56
CA THR A 153 12.18 49.59 16.70
C THR A 153 11.36 49.94 17.94
N THR A 154 11.49 49.17 19.03
CA THR A 154 11.17 49.69 20.38
C THR A 154 11.95 49.00 21.51
N THR A 155 12.13 49.76 22.58
CA THR A 155 13.01 49.53 23.73
C THR A 155 12.38 48.68 24.85
N GLY A 156 13.24 48.02 25.63
CA GLY A 156 12.91 47.03 26.66
C GLY A 156 12.07 47.48 27.87
N THR A 157 11.77 46.53 28.77
CA THR A 157 12.15 46.52 30.20
C THR A 157 11.77 45.15 30.84
N THR A 158 12.35 44.83 32.00
CA THR A 158 12.55 43.51 32.64
C THR A 158 11.59 43.11 33.77
N ALA A 159 11.76 41.85 34.27
CA ALA A 159 11.31 41.21 35.53
C ALA A 159 9.92 40.51 35.51
N GLY A 160 9.69 39.39 36.23
CA GLY A 160 10.56 38.53 37.07
C GLY A 160 9.77 37.40 37.79
N ALA A 161 10.44 36.60 38.67
CA ALA A 161 9.88 35.64 39.67
C ALA A 161 9.12 34.36 39.15
N THR A 162 9.60 33.11 39.31
CA THR A 162 9.73 32.15 40.47
C THR A 162 8.44 31.45 40.96
N GLY A 163 8.44 30.10 40.99
CA GLY A 163 7.36 29.23 41.52
C GLY A 163 7.79 27.75 41.63
N THR A 164 7.24 26.96 42.57
CA THR A 164 7.99 25.85 43.21
C THR A 164 7.16 24.63 43.71
N THR A 165 7.58 23.39 43.33
CA THR A 165 7.41 22.06 44.00
C THR A 165 6.04 21.36 44.27
N GLY A 166 6.07 20.02 44.17
CA GLY A 166 5.32 19.03 45.00
C GLY A 166 4.13 18.29 44.35
N THR A 167 3.73 17.03 44.68
CA THR A 167 4.28 15.93 45.51
C THR A 167 3.61 14.57 45.13
N THR A 168 4.14 13.43 45.59
CA THR A 168 3.81 12.00 45.31
C THR A 168 2.54 11.40 45.97
N GLY A 169 2.09 10.22 45.48
CA GLY A 169 1.13 9.29 46.16
C GLY A 169 1.09 7.87 45.55
N THR A 170 0.76 6.82 46.33
CA THR A 170 1.11 5.40 46.05
C THR A 170 0.01 4.37 46.46
N VAL A 171 -0.32 3.38 45.58
CA VAL A 171 -0.61 1.90 45.77
C VAL A 171 -1.42 1.41 47.02
N PRO A 172 -2.47 0.52 46.96
CA PRO A 172 -2.31 -0.95 46.65
C PRO A 172 -3.47 -1.83 46.05
N VAL A 173 -3.07 -2.92 45.34
CA VAL A 173 -3.38 -4.40 45.45
C VAL A 173 -4.83 -4.86 45.88
N THR A 174 -5.56 -5.87 45.33
CA THR A 174 -5.25 -7.33 45.12
C THR A 174 -6.31 -8.14 44.27
N SER A 175 -5.90 -9.33 43.78
CA SER A 175 -6.65 -10.63 43.58
C SER A 175 -7.72 -10.88 42.48
N SER A 176 -7.27 -11.62 41.44
CA SER A 176 -7.77 -12.92 40.92
C SER A 176 -9.26 -13.21 40.56
N ALA A 177 -9.49 -13.54 39.29
CA ALA A 177 -10.33 -14.68 38.85
C ALA A 177 -9.86 -15.18 37.46
N THR A 178 -9.79 -16.50 37.26
CA THR A 178 -9.37 -17.12 35.98
C THR A 178 -10.57 -17.82 35.32
N PRO A 179 -11.00 -17.39 34.11
CA PRO A 179 -11.84 -18.20 33.23
C PRO A 179 -11.02 -18.90 32.12
N ALA A 180 -11.56 -19.99 31.59
CA ALA A 180 -10.91 -20.88 30.63
C ALA A 180 -10.61 -20.23 29.26
N PRO A 181 -9.60 -20.74 28.51
CA PRO A 181 -9.28 -20.21 27.18
C PRO A 181 -10.29 -20.69 26.13
N TYR A 182 -10.45 -19.88 25.07
CA TYR A 182 -11.24 -20.14 23.84
C TYR A 182 -12.77 -20.00 23.93
N SER A 183 -13.27 -18.77 24.12
CA SER A 183 -14.62 -18.38 23.70
C SER A 183 -14.75 -16.87 23.45
N HIS A 184 -14.51 -16.40 22.21
CA HIS A 184 -14.79 -15.00 21.83
C HIS A 184 -15.36 -14.91 20.41
N SER A 185 -16.57 -14.36 20.31
CA SER A 185 -17.19 -13.95 19.05
C SER A 185 -16.60 -12.62 18.56
N LEU A 186 -16.65 -12.37 17.25
CA LEU A 186 -16.30 -11.06 16.65
C LEU A 186 -17.17 -9.92 17.23
N SER A 187 -18.38 -10.24 17.72
CA SER A 187 -19.25 -9.29 18.43
C SER A 187 -18.75 -8.91 19.81
N ASP A 188 -18.31 -9.88 20.63
CA ASP A 188 -17.71 -9.62 21.94
C ASP A 188 -16.47 -8.74 21.77
N LEU A 189 -15.72 -8.98 20.70
CA LEU A 189 -14.55 -8.20 20.36
C LEU A 189 -14.89 -6.74 20.04
N ILE A 190 -15.94 -6.49 19.26
CA ILE A 190 -16.39 -5.14 18.89
C ILE A 190 -16.98 -4.41 20.10
N ALA A 191 -17.70 -5.12 20.99
CA ALA A 191 -18.16 -4.58 22.26
C ALA A 191 -17.01 -4.20 23.22
N HIS A 192 -16.00 -5.05 23.37
CA HIS A 192 -14.91 -4.89 24.36
C HIS A 192 -13.62 -4.25 23.80
N SER A 193 -13.66 -3.69 22.59
CA SER A 193 -12.52 -2.99 21.97
C SER A 193 -12.60 -1.48 22.07
N GLY A 194 -13.76 -0.90 22.41
CA GLY A 194 -13.98 0.54 22.27
C GLY A 194 -14.03 1.01 20.81
N LEU A 195 -14.35 0.12 19.86
CA LEU A 195 -14.62 0.47 18.46
C LEU A 195 -16.01 1.09 18.26
N LEU A 196 -16.93 0.86 19.20
CA LEU A 196 -18.26 1.47 19.24
C LEU A 196 -18.28 2.62 20.26
N PRO A 197 -18.73 3.84 19.91
CA PRO A 197 -18.93 4.89 20.90
C PRO A 197 -20.18 4.57 21.73
N GLY A 198 -19.96 4.09 22.95
CA GLY A 198 -20.99 3.70 23.91
C GLY A 198 -20.63 4.16 25.33
N GLY A 199 -20.06 5.35 25.47
CA GLY A 199 -19.61 5.90 26.75
C GLY A 199 -18.78 7.17 26.57
N LYS A 200 -18.84 8.09 27.54
CA LYS A 200 -18.07 9.35 27.51
C LYS A 200 -16.56 9.06 27.39
N TRP A 201 -15.92 9.66 26.39
CA TRP A 201 -14.54 9.40 25.96
C TRP A 201 -13.42 9.83 26.95
N ASP A 202 -13.75 10.15 28.21
CA ASP A 202 -12.79 10.56 29.24
C ASP A 202 -12.18 9.40 30.06
N GLN A 203 -12.62 8.16 29.83
CA GLN A 203 -12.11 7.02 30.58
C GLN A 203 -10.75 6.55 30.03
N ARG A 204 -9.71 6.60 30.87
CA ARG A 204 -8.36 6.10 30.54
C ARG A 204 -8.43 4.59 30.31
N VAL A 205 -8.31 4.14 29.06
CA VAL A 205 -8.24 2.72 28.70
C VAL A 205 -6.82 2.19 28.96
N ASP A 206 -6.73 1.04 29.62
CA ASP A 206 -5.47 0.38 29.96
C ASP A 206 -4.77 -0.22 28.72
N VAL A 207 -3.44 -0.36 28.79
CA VAL A 207 -2.50 -0.49 27.67
C VAL A 207 -2.59 -1.84 26.93
N VAL A 208 -3.39 -2.79 27.42
CA VAL A 208 -3.42 -4.19 26.96
C VAL A 208 -4.55 -4.47 25.92
N GLY A 209 -5.41 -3.49 25.63
CA GLY A 209 -6.61 -3.68 24.80
C GLY A 209 -6.61 -2.98 23.44
N ASP A 210 -5.64 -3.22 22.54
CA ASP A 210 -5.71 -2.59 21.21
C ASP A 210 -6.79 -3.20 20.31
N ALA A 211 -7.87 -2.44 20.17
CA ALA A 211 -8.99 -2.63 19.27
C ALA A 211 -8.63 -3.13 17.86
N THR A 212 -7.65 -2.48 17.22
CA THR A 212 -7.27 -2.78 15.84
C THR A 212 -6.53 -4.11 15.76
N THR A 213 -5.62 -4.36 16.71
CA THR A 213 -4.89 -5.63 16.83
C THR A 213 -5.83 -6.79 17.13
N LYS A 214 -6.80 -6.58 18.02
CA LYS A 214 -7.87 -7.54 18.32
C LYS A 214 -8.67 -7.90 17.06
N PHE A 215 -9.11 -6.90 16.28
CA PHE A 215 -9.90 -7.11 15.05
C PHE A 215 -9.10 -7.87 13.98
N VAL A 216 -7.84 -7.48 13.76
CA VAL A 216 -6.94 -8.16 12.81
C VAL A 216 -6.59 -9.58 13.27
N SER A 217 -6.41 -9.81 14.58
CA SER A 217 -6.12 -11.14 15.14
C SER A 217 -7.25 -12.15 14.90
N LEU A 218 -8.52 -11.73 14.96
CA LEU A 218 -9.67 -12.62 14.72
C LEU A 218 -10.01 -12.79 13.23
N MET A 219 -9.72 -11.79 12.39
CA MET A 219 -9.79 -11.92 10.93
C MET A 219 -8.80 -12.97 10.38
N LEU A 220 -7.71 -13.25 11.08
CA LEU A 220 -6.61 -14.11 10.61
C LEU A 220 -6.60 -15.52 11.23
N ASN A 221 -7.53 -15.86 12.13
CA ASN A 221 -7.47 -17.10 12.93
C ASN A 221 -8.69 -18.02 12.76
N THR A 222 -9.34 -17.99 11.59
CA THR A 222 -10.40 -18.94 11.22
C THR A 222 -9.82 -20.21 10.60
N SER A 223 -9.23 -21.05 11.43
CA SER A 223 -8.82 -22.40 11.06
C SER A 223 -9.10 -23.41 12.16
N ASN A 224 -10.25 -24.09 12.07
CA ASN A 224 -10.28 -25.49 12.50
C ASN A 224 -11.19 -26.34 11.60
N ILE A 225 -10.69 -27.54 11.31
CA ILE A 225 -11.26 -28.52 10.41
C ILE A 225 -12.03 -29.53 11.25
N GLN A 226 -13.36 -29.42 11.32
CA GLN A 226 -14.21 -30.54 11.77
C GLN A 226 -15.70 -30.35 11.42
N ASN A 227 -16.05 -30.61 10.15
CA ASN A 227 -17.18 -31.46 9.75
C ASN A 227 -17.37 -31.43 8.23
N GLN A 228 -16.96 -32.52 7.57
CA GLN A 228 -17.62 -32.94 6.33
C GLN A 228 -19.04 -33.38 6.66
N ASN A 229 -20.01 -33.03 5.82
CA ASN A 229 -21.20 -33.82 5.41
C ASN A 229 -22.39 -32.93 5.05
N SER A 230 -22.37 -32.34 3.85
CA SER A 230 -23.56 -31.73 3.21
C SER A 230 -23.38 -31.54 1.69
N LEU A 231 -22.83 -32.53 0.97
CA LEU A 231 -22.76 -32.49 -0.50
C LEU A 231 -22.79 -33.85 -1.22
N GLN A 232 -23.20 -34.93 -0.54
CA GLN A 232 -23.33 -36.28 -1.12
C GLN A 232 -24.76 -36.67 -1.52
N HIS A 233 -25.75 -35.80 -1.32
CA HIS A 233 -27.17 -36.09 -1.62
C HIS A 233 -27.69 -35.54 -2.97
N LEU A 234 -26.83 -34.92 -3.78
CA LEU A 234 -27.22 -34.25 -5.03
C LEU A 234 -26.98 -35.07 -6.32
N PHE A 235 -26.43 -36.29 -6.23
CA PHE A 235 -26.06 -37.10 -7.41
C PHE A 235 -26.54 -38.57 -7.33
N ALA A 236 -27.80 -38.77 -6.91
CA ALA A 236 -28.47 -40.06 -7.02
C ALA A 236 -29.20 -40.20 -8.37
N THR A 237 -28.47 -40.71 -9.37
CA THR A 237 -28.95 -41.50 -10.53
C THR A 237 -30.24 -41.14 -11.28
N THR A 238 -30.08 -40.72 -12.54
CA THR A 238 -31.00 -41.11 -13.65
C THR A 238 -30.14 -41.58 -14.83
N PRO A 239 -30.34 -42.80 -15.39
CA PRO A 239 -29.50 -43.31 -16.48
C PRO A 239 -30.03 -42.93 -17.86
N GLY A 240 -29.14 -42.54 -18.78
CA GLY A 240 -29.38 -42.65 -20.22
C GLY A 240 -29.39 -41.38 -21.07
N GLN A 241 -28.24 -40.68 -21.20
CA GLN A 241 -27.91 -39.94 -22.43
C GLN A 241 -26.39 -39.72 -22.54
N ALA A 242 -25.86 -39.52 -23.75
CA ALA A 242 -24.43 -39.66 -24.04
C ALA A 242 -23.78 -38.38 -24.64
N LEU A 243 -22.51 -38.15 -24.24
CA LEU A 243 -21.56 -37.11 -24.70
C LEU A 243 -21.89 -35.63 -24.37
N PRO A 244 -20.88 -34.72 -24.35
CA PRO A 244 -19.44 -34.91 -24.61
C PRO A 244 -18.53 -34.69 -23.39
N HIS A 245 -17.20 -34.76 -23.60
CA HIS A 245 -16.16 -34.84 -22.57
C HIS A 245 -16.27 -33.82 -21.41
N ALA A 246 -16.28 -34.35 -20.18
CA ALA A 246 -16.03 -33.57 -18.98
C ALA A 246 -14.55 -33.12 -18.93
N MET A 247 -14.33 -31.81 -18.78
CA MET A 247 -13.03 -31.31 -18.34
C MET A 247 -12.76 -31.83 -16.93
N SER A 248 -11.62 -32.50 -16.75
CA SER A 248 -11.23 -33.11 -15.48
C SER A 248 -11.03 -32.04 -14.41
N SER A 249 -11.67 -32.21 -13.25
CA SER A 249 -11.48 -31.32 -12.08
C SER A 249 -10.05 -31.30 -11.55
N TYR A 250 -9.20 -32.24 -11.99
CA TYR A 250 -7.76 -32.23 -11.69
C TYR A 250 -6.97 -31.21 -12.52
N ALA A 251 -7.49 -30.68 -13.64
CA ALA A 251 -6.82 -29.67 -14.44
C ALA A 251 -6.60 -28.34 -13.67
N MET A 252 -7.46 -28.04 -12.69
CA MET A 252 -7.32 -26.87 -11.81
C MET A 252 -6.29 -27.10 -10.68
N LEU A 253 -6.00 -28.37 -10.33
CA LEU A 253 -4.96 -28.73 -9.37
C LEU A 253 -3.58 -28.81 -10.04
N ASP A 254 -3.54 -29.19 -11.32
CA ASP A 254 -2.31 -29.15 -12.14
C ASP A 254 -1.78 -27.71 -12.28
N ASP A 255 -2.68 -26.72 -12.43
CA ASP A 255 -2.32 -25.30 -12.54
C ASP A 255 -1.75 -24.72 -11.22
N LEU A 256 -2.22 -25.23 -10.06
CA LEU A 256 -1.62 -24.92 -8.75
C LEU A 256 -0.20 -25.48 -8.61
N GLY A 257 0.05 -26.71 -9.09
CA GLY A 257 1.39 -27.29 -9.13
C GLY A 257 2.35 -26.53 -10.06
N VAL A 258 1.85 -25.96 -11.16
CA VAL A 258 2.62 -25.03 -11.99
C VAL A 258 2.93 -23.74 -11.21
N GLN A 259 1.99 -23.22 -10.42
CA GLN A 259 2.15 -21.99 -9.66
C GLN A 259 3.17 -22.12 -8.49
N GLU A 260 3.29 -23.29 -7.87
CA GLU A 260 4.33 -23.60 -6.86
C GLU A 260 5.75 -23.67 -7.44
N SER A 261 5.91 -23.82 -8.77
CA SER A 261 7.23 -23.86 -9.44
C SER A 261 7.74 -22.49 -9.91
N LEU A 262 6.99 -21.40 -9.70
CA LEU A 262 7.26 -20.07 -10.25
C LEU A 262 8.40 -19.31 -9.56
N SER A 263 9.62 -19.83 -9.63
CA SER A 263 10.81 -19.03 -9.34
C SER A 263 10.98 -17.90 -10.38
N ILE A 264 10.98 -16.65 -9.93
CA ILE A 264 11.23 -15.49 -10.80
C ILE A 264 12.66 -15.04 -10.59
N SER A 265 13.50 -15.09 -11.64
CA SER A 265 14.90 -14.74 -11.41
C SER A 265 15.08 -13.28 -10.99
N ALA A 266 15.87 -13.03 -9.94
CA ALA A 266 16.20 -11.68 -9.48
C ALA A 266 16.91 -10.87 -10.58
N LYS A 267 17.61 -11.54 -11.49
CA LYS A 267 18.22 -10.91 -12.69
C LYS A 267 17.17 -10.46 -13.71
N ARG A 268 15.98 -11.07 -13.73
CA ARG A 268 14.82 -10.69 -14.54
C ARG A 268 14.05 -9.56 -13.85
N LEU A 269 13.58 -9.80 -12.63
CA LEU A 269 12.81 -8.86 -11.84
C LEU A 269 13.69 -8.11 -10.84
N ASN A 270 14.10 -6.89 -11.19
CA ASN A 270 14.84 -5.96 -10.34
C ASN A 270 14.48 -4.51 -10.70
N ALA A 271 14.73 -3.56 -9.79
CA ALA A 271 14.32 -2.16 -9.94
C ALA A 271 14.90 -1.49 -11.20
N PHE A 272 16.12 -1.85 -11.61
CA PHE A 272 16.68 -1.37 -12.89
C PHE A 272 15.90 -1.88 -14.10
N THR A 273 15.50 -3.15 -14.10
CA THR A 273 14.76 -3.75 -15.21
C THR A 273 13.32 -3.26 -15.25
N LEU A 274 12.68 -3.09 -14.10
CA LEU A 274 11.37 -2.44 -13.99
C LEU A 274 11.40 -1.00 -14.52
N ASN A 275 12.42 -0.22 -14.18
CA ASN A 275 12.54 1.16 -14.67
C ASN A 275 12.83 1.25 -16.17
N VAL A 276 13.55 0.29 -16.75
CA VAL A 276 14.00 0.33 -18.15
C VAL A 276 13.07 -0.41 -19.10
N LEU A 277 12.31 -1.41 -18.65
CA LEU A 277 11.40 -2.19 -19.50
C LEU A 277 9.90 -1.96 -19.21
N SER A 278 9.51 -1.59 -17.98
CA SER A 278 8.09 -1.35 -17.61
C SER A 278 7.78 0.07 -17.11
N GLY A 279 8.78 0.95 -17.02
CA GLY A 279 8.58 2.39 -16.85
C GLY A 279 8.25 2.77 -15.41
N VAL A 280 8.54 1.83 -14.51
CA VAL A 280 8.22 1.93 -13.10
C VAL A 280 9.32 2.75 -12.43
N ASP A 281 8.97 3.96 -12.02
CA ASP A 281 9.85 4.78 -11.19
C ASP A 281 9.79 4.32 -9.72
N VAL A 282 10.85 4.55 -8.95
CA VAL A 282 10.88 4.21 -7.52
C VAL A 282 10.44 5.40 -6.68
N GLN A 283 9.39 5.21 -5.89
CA GLN A 283 8.92 6.17 -4.89
C GLN A 283 9.23 5.65 -3.49
N TRP A 284 10.08 6.37 -2.78
CA TRP A 284 10.33 6.11 -1.36
C TRP A 284 9.09 6.46 -0.52
N THR A 285 8.87 5.77 0.60
CA THR A 285 7.73 6.01 1.49
C THR A 285 8.07 5.66 2.95
N PRO A 286 7.63 6.46 3.94
CA PRO A 286 7.75 6.08 5.35
C PRO A 286 6.69 5.06 5.77
N ASN A 287 5.75 4.69 4.89
CA ASN A 287 4.73 3.69 5.19
C ASN A 287 5.18 2.29 4.72
N VAL A 288 5.49 1.44 5.70
CA VAL A 288 5.95 0.07 5.49
C VAL A 288 4.93 -0.83 4.77
N SER A 289 3.63 -0.62 4.96
CA SER A 289 2.59 -1.44 4.31
C SER A 289 2.50 -1.22 2.80
N ARG A 290 3.20 -0.20 2.28
CA ARG A 290 3.29 0.15 0.85
C ARG A 290 4.59 -0.35 0.20
N HIS A 291 5.46 -1.06 0.93
CA HIS A 291 6.67 -1.66 0.35
C HIS A 291 6.34 -2.70 -0.73
N LEU A 292 7.04 -2.65 -1.87
CA LEU A 292 6.74 -3.39 -3.12
C LEU A 292 5.35 -3.12 -3.74
N LEU A 293 4.62 -2.09 -3.31
CA LEU A 293 3.33 -1.78 -3.90
C LEU A 293 3.51 -1.09 -5.27
N LEU A 294 2.96 -1.69 -6.32
CA LEU A 294 2.85 -1.05 -7.64
C LEU A 294 1.60 -0.16 -7.67
N THR A 295 1.78 1.15 -7.75
CA THR A 295 0.70 2.14 -7.90
C THR A 295 0.74 2.83 -9.27
N ASN A 296 -0.36 3.44 -9.67
CA ASN A 296 -0.45 4.27 -10.87
C ASN A 296 -0.72 5.71 -10.43
N VAL A 297 0.21 6.62 -10.72
CA VAL A 297 0.16 8.03 -10.33
C VAL A 297 0.29 8.87 -11.60
N GLY A 298 -0.80 9.53 -12.01
CA GLY A 298 -0.81 10.38 -13.20
C GLY A 298 -0.52 9.64 -14.51
N GLY A 299 -0.97 8.37 -14.63
CA GLY A 299 -0.72 7.53 -15.81
C GLY A 299 0.68 6.90 -15.86
N ARG A 300 1.51 7.09 -14.83
CA ARG A 300 2.81 6.43 -14.68
C ARG A 300 2.76 5.40 -13.56
N HIS A 301 3.33 4.24 -13.81
CA HIS A 301 3.50 3.22 -12.78
C HIS A 301 4.68 3.57 -11.87
N VAL A 302 4.49 3.31 -10.58
CA VAL A 302 5.45 3.65 -9.54
C VAL A 302 5.56 2.48 -8.57
N LEU A 303 6.79 2.07 -8.26
CA LEU A 303 7.11 1.08 -7.24
C LEU A 303 7.37 1.80 -5.92
N GLU A 304 6.48 1.61 -4.96
CA GLU A 304 6.63 2.18 -3.63
C GLU A 304 7.50 1.30 -2.75
N LEU A 305 8.54 1.90 -2.16
CA LEU A 305 9.52 1.22 -1.30
C LEU A 305 9.64 1.94 0.03
N PHE A 306 9.55 1.17 1.11
CA PHE A 306 9.82 1.69 2.45
C PHE A 306 11.22 2.34 2.53
N SER A 307 11.37 3.42 3.31
CA SER A 307 12.57 4.25 3.31
C SER A 307 13.31 4.34 4.65
N LEU A 308 12.78 3.73 5.71
CA LEU A 308 13.32 3.79 7.07
C LEU A 308 13.53 2.39 7.70
N PRO A 309 14.26 1.44 7.09
CA PRO A 309 14.62 0.16 7.72
C PRO A 309 15.08 0.23 9.19
N CYS A 310 15.80 1.27 9.62
CA CYS A 310 16.19 1.48 11.02
C CYS A 310 15.00 1.56 11.99
N ALA A 311 13.80 1.93 11.51
CA ALA A 311 12.59 1.90 12.32
C ALA A 311 12.11 0.47 12.59
N PHE A 312 12.60 -0.55 11.88
CA PHE A 312 12.22 -1.94 12.13
C PHE A 312 12.45 -2.33 13.59
N ASP A 313 13.59 -2.02 14.18
CA ASP A 313 13.87 -2.41 15.57
C ASP A 313 12.92 -1.76 16.59
N SER A 314 12.21 -0.69 16.21
CA SER A 314 11.16 -0.06 17.01
C SER A 314 9.73 -0.54 16.70
N ILE A 315 9.49 -1.14 15.53
CA ILE A 315 8.15 -1.59 15.05
C ILE A 315 8.05 -3.11 14.87
N THR A 316 9.13 -3.88 15.01
CA THR A 316 9.08 -5.34 15.17
C THR A 316 8.73 -5.61 16.63
N SER A 317 7.47 -5.96 16.88
CA SER A 317 6.96 -6.30 18.21
C SER A 317 6.02 -7.48 18.06
N PRO A 318 6.20 -8.58 18.82
CA PRO A 318 5.37 -9.77 18.68
C PRO A 318 3.89 -9.54 19.03
N ALA A 319 3.54 -8.41 19.65
CA ALA A 319 2.17 -8.11 20.08
C ALA A 319 1.41 -7.14 19.14
N VAL A 320 2.07 -6.14 18.55
CA VAL A 320 1.41 -5.03 17.80
C VAL A 320 2.23 -4.60 16.56
N GLY A 321 3.34 -5.27 16.28
CA GLY A 321 4.31 -4.86 15.28
C GLY A 321 4.14 -5.50 13.92
N ILE A 322 5.11 -5.22 13.04
CA ILE A 322 5.38 -6.03 11.86
C ILE A 322 5.90 -7.39 12.35
N SER A 323 5.44 -8.48 11.74
CA SER A 323 5.99 -9.80 12.01
C SER A 323 7.47 -9.85 11.62
N TRP A 324 8.27 -10.69 12.29
CA TRP A 324 9.70 -10.75 12.00
C TRP A 324 9.97 -11.32 10.60
N GLU A 325 9.07 -12.19 10.11
CA GLU A 325 9.06 -12.73 8.75
C GLU A 325 8.91 -11.59 7.74
N LEU A 326 7.89 -10.73 7.88
CA LEU A 326 7.69 -9.61 6.96
C LEU A 326 8.81 -8.56 7.06
N LYS A 327 9.44 -8.37 8.23
CA LYS A 327 10.70 -7.59 8.32
C LYS A 327 11.78 -8.22 7.44
N GLN A 328 12.04 -9.51 7.61
CA GLN A 328 13.08 -10.24 6.86
C GLN A 328 12.82 -10.19 5.34
N GLU A 329 11.57 -10.43 4.92
CA GLU A 329 11.15 -10.30 3.52
C GLU A 329 11.43 -8.91 2.95
N ILE A 330 11.13 -7.84 3.70
CA ILE A 330 11.40 -6.46 3.25
C ILE A 330 12.91 -6.17 3.20
N GLU A 331 13.69 -6.64 4.17
CA GLU A 331 15.15 -6.44 4.19
C GLU A 331 15.85 -7.13 3.02
N ASP A 332 15.49 -8.38 2.72
CA ASP A 332 16.07 -9.13 1.62
C ASP A 332 15.59 -8.64 0.24
N SER A 333 14.38 -8.09 0.14
CA SER A 333 13.87 -7.53 -1.13
C SER A 333 14.76 -6.40 -1.67
N TYR A 334 15.43 -5.61 -0.83
CA TYR A 334 16.36 -4.55 -1.30
C TYR A 334 17.57 -5.13 -2.02
N ALA A 335 18.13 -6.24 -1.50
CA ALA A 335 19.24 -6.93 -2.13
C ALA A 335 18.80 -7.53 -3.48
N MET A 336 17.60 -8.09 -3.54
CA MET A 336 16.97 -8.60 -4.77
C MET A 336 16.72 -7.49 -5.81
N LEU A 337 16.09 -6.38 -5.41
CA LEU A 337 15.75 -5.27 -6.31
C LEU A 337 16.97 -4.51 -6.84
N PHE A 338 18.05 -4.40 -6.07
CA PHE A 338 19.15 -3.48 -6.38
C PHE A 338 20.53 -4.13 -6.50
N ASN A 339 20.68 -5.43 -6.18
CA ASN A 339 21.97 -6.12 -6.18
C ASN A 339 21.91 -7.60 -6.65
N SER A 340 20.96 -7.96 -7.53
CA SER A 340 20.72 -9.30 -8.08
C SER A 340 21.85 -9.95 -8.92
N TRP A 341 23.08 -9.47 -8.84
CA TRP A 341 24.24 -9.98 -9.58
C TRP A 341 25.35 -10.43 -8.64
N TYR A 342 25.38 -11.74 -8.37
CA TYR A 342 26.45 -12.40 -7.62
C TYR A 342 27.84 -12.20 -8.28
N MET A 343 27.94 -12.48 -9.59
CA MET A 343 29.21 -12.40 -10.31
C MET A 343 29.53 -10.98 -10.79
N LYS A 344 30.65 -10.42 -10.29
CA LYS A 344 31.22 -9.13 -10.71
C LYS A 344 32.26 -9.38 -11.84
N PRO A 345 31.98 -9.03 -13.11
CA PRO A 345 32.90 -9.24 -14.22
C PRO A 345 34.15 -8.36 -14.09
N LEU A 346 35.23 -8.72 -14.81
CA LEU A 346 36.54 -8.06 -14.70
C LEU A 346 36.47 -6.55 -14.91
N HIS A 347 35.72 -6.05 -15.89
CA HIS A 347 35.56 -4.61 -16.14
C HIS A 347 34.83 -3.89 -14.99
N VAL A 348 34.03 -4.58 -14.17
CA VAL A 348 33.44 -4.02 -12.95
C VAL A 348 34.47 -3.94 -11.83
N LYS A 349 35.38 -4.93 -11.72
CA LYS A 349 36.51 -4.88 -10.77
C LYS A 349 37.49 -3.76 -11.16
N LEU A 350 38.03 -3.78 -12.38
CA LEU A 350 39.00 -2.81 -12.90
C LEU A 350 38.41 -1.40 -13.05
N GLY A 351 37.19 -1.29 -13.60
CA GLY A 351 36.50 -0.01 -13.81
C GLY A 351 36.00 0.67 -12.54
N ALA A 352 36.20 0.06 -11.35
CA ALA A 352 36.05 0.74 -10.07
C ALA A 352 37.18 1.77 -9.86
N PHE A 353 38.43 1.41 -10.20
CA PHE A 353 39.61 2.26 -10.04
C PHE A 353 39.65 3.37 -11.09
N ILE A 354 39.35 3.04 -12.35
CA ILE A 354 39.49 3.96 -13.50
C ILE A 354 38.20 4.80 -13.73
N GLY A 355 37.17 4.63 -12.90
CA GLY A 355 35.89 5.34 -13.06
C GLY A 355 35.04 4.90 -14.26
N ILE A 356 35.50 3.95 -15.08
CA ILE A 356 34.83 3.40 -16.28
C ILE A 356 33.39 2.94 -15.99
N ARG A 357 33.07 2.53 -14.75
CA ARG A 357 31.68 2.25 -14.30
C ARG A 357 30.69 3.40 -14.54
N ARG A 358 31.15 4.66 -14.67
CA ARG A 358 30.29 5.81 -15.00
C ARG A 358 29.83 5.78 -16.46
N VAL A 359 30.64 5.27 -17.38
CA VAL A 359 30.39 5.29 -18.83
C VAL A 359 29.94 3.93 -19.38
N CYS A 360 30.37 2.80 -18.79
CA CYS A 360 30.05 1.46 -19.28
C CYS A 360 28.53 1.18 -19.39
N TRP A 361 28.03 0.71 -20.54
CA TRP A 361 26.60 0.46 -20.79
C TRP A 361 26.10 -0.96 -20.46
N CYS A 362 26.96 -1.82 -19.92
CA CYS A 362 26.58 -3.18 -19.53
C CYS A 362 25.45 -3.15 -18.46
N ARG A 363 24.62 -4.20 -18.43
CA ARG A 363 23.44 -4.26 -17.55
C ARG A 363 23.78 -3.99 -16.07
N LEU A 364 24.89 -4.57 -15.59
CA LEU A 364 25.36 -4.42 -14.21
C LEU A 364 25.86 -3.00 -13.88
N CYS A 365 26.61 -2.34 -14.77
CA CYS A 365 27.02 -0.96 -14.56
C CYS A 365 25.82 0.00 -14.62
N CYS A 366 24.85 -0.23 -15.51
CA CYS A 366 23.62 0.54 -15.56
C CYS A 366 22.78 0.36 -14.28
N ALA A 367 22.60 -0.88 -13.81
CA ALA A 367 21.89 -1.16 -12.56
C ALA A 367 22.59 -0.56 -11.34
N TYR A 368 23.93 -0.60 -11.29
CA TYR A 368 24.72 0.08 -10.25
C TYR A 368 24.50 1.60 -10.27
N ARG A 369 24.51 2.24 -11.45
CA ARG A 369 24.20 3.67 -11.61
C ARG A 369 22.77 3.99 -11.19
N TYR A 370 21.81 3.13 -11.53
CA TYR A 370 20.40 3.28 -11.15
C TYR A 370 20.22 3.17 -9.64
N ARG A 371 20.79 2.16 -8.97
CA ARG A 371 20.82 2.06 -7.50
C ARG A 371 21.36 3.35 -6.86
N LYS A 372 22.49 3.87 -7.34
CA LYS A 372 23.06 5.13 -6.83
C LYS A 372 22.20 6.35 -7.13
N ARG A 373 21.40 6.37 -8.22
CA ARG A 373 20.38 7.39 -8.48
C ARG A 373 19.23 7.29 -7.46
N CYS A 374 18.72 6.09 -7.18
CA CYS A 374 17.65 5.88 -6.19
C CYS A 374 18.08 6.27 -4.77
N ILE A 375 19.32 5.94 -4.36
CA ILE A 375 19.90 6.37 -3.07
C ILE A 375 19.99 7.90 -3.00
N ARG A 376 20.48 8.58 -4.04
CA ARG A 376 20.50 10.05 -4.09
C ARG A 376 19.09 10.63 -4.00
N ALA A 377 18.13 10.05 -4.72
CA ALA A 377 16.73 10.47 -4.70
C ALA A 377 16.07 10.26 -3.32
N CYS A 378 16.51 9.26 -2.54
CA CYS A 378 16.10 9.10 -1.15
C CYS A 378 16.70 10.19 -0.25
N ARG A 379 18.02 10.42 -0.36
CA ARG A 379 18.74 11.47 0.41
C ARG A 379 18.23 12.87 0.14
N SER A 380 17.86 13.19 -1.11
CA SER A 380 17.29 14.49 -1.48
C SER A 380 15.82 14.65 -1.11
N ARG A 381 15.21 13.66 -0.43
CA ARG A 381 13.79 13.64 -0.08
C ARG A 381 13.48 14.08 1.35
N GLY A 382 14.49 14.55 2.08
CA GLY A 382 14.26 15.43 3.24
C GLY A 382 13.36 16.61 2.83
N PRO A 383 12.64 17.23 3.78
CA PRO A 383 11.53 18.13 3.49
C PRO A 383 11.92 19.18 2.45
N ALA A 384 11.22 19.15 1.31
CA ALA A 384 11.47 20.00 0.16
C ALA A 384 10.97 21.43 0.41
N THR A 385 11.49 22.07 1.45
CA THR A 385 11.34 23.51 1.69
C THR A 385 11.87 24.25 0.48
N SER A 386 10.95 24.91 -0.22
CA SER A 386 11.11 25.43 -1.58
C SER A 386 12.33 26.34 -1.74
N LEU A 387 13.27 25.93 -2.60
CA LEU A 387 14.15 26.75 -3.46
C LEU A 387 14.90 27.98 -2.88
N ARG A 388 14.88 28.24 -1.56
CA ARG A 388 15.38 29.48 -0.95
C ARG A 388 16.48 29.27 0.09
N ARG A 389 17.31 28.24 -0.08
CA ARG A 389 18.55 28.03 0.70
C ARG A 389 19.78 28.25 -0.19
N ILE A 390 20.15 29.52 -0.39
CA ILE A 390 21.43 29.90 -1.01
C ILE A 390 22.44 30.47 0.03
N ASN A 391 22.00 31.09 1.14
CA ASN A 391 22.91 31.86 2.00
C ASN A 391 23.21 31.33 3.42
N ASN A 392 22.49 30.34 3.95
CA ASN A 392 22.70 29.88 5.35
C ASN A 392 23.45 28.53 5.41
N ALA A 393 24.77 28.60 5.32
CA ALA A 393 25.67 27.43 5.23
C ALA A 393 26.15 26.85 6.58
N ALA A 394 25.63 27.33 7.72
CA ALA A 394 26.24 27.11 9.04
C ALA A 394 25.80 25.84 9.80
N ASN A 395 24.68 25.19 9.42
CA ASN A 395 24.17 24.01 10.12
C ASN A 395 23.93 22.84 9.16
N PRO A 396 24.72 21.74 9.22
CA PRO A 396 24.41 20.52 8.50
C PRO A 396 23.20 19.84 9.16
N ILE A 397 22.00 20.17 8.68
CA ILE A 397 20.78 19.45 9.07
C ILE A 397 20.98 17.98 8.73
N HIS A 398 20.82 17.12 9.73
CA HIS A 398 20.87 15.67 9.55
C HIS A 398 19.88 15.28 8.44
N SER A 399 20.40 14.61 7.42
CA SER A 399 19.56 14.05 6.36
C SER A 399 18.69 12.95 6.97
N ASP A 400 17.38 12.98 6.71
CA ASP A 400 16.42 11.91 7.07
C ASP A 400 16.67 10.58 6.30
N PHE A 401 17.88 10.39 5.80
CA PHE A 401 18.29 9.21 5.07
C PHE A 401 18.83 8.16 6.02
N ASP A 402 18.15 7.02 6.03
CA ASP A 402 18.59 5.85 6.78
C ASP A 402 19.84 5.19 6.13
N PRO A 403 21.00 5.12 6.82
CA PRO A 403 22.18 4.42 6.31
C PRO A 403 21.98 2.90 6.23
N VAL A 404 21.08 2.30 7.00
CA VAL A 404 20.75 0.87 6.96
C VAL A 404 20.19 0.50 5.59
N LEU A 405 19.38 1.37 4.98
CA LEU A 405 18.85 1.19 3.63
C LEU A 405 19.98 1.02 2.58
N GLU A 406 21.05 1.80 2.63
CA GLU A 406 22.16 1.63 1.68
C GLU A 406 22.90 0.31 1.92
N ASN A 407 23.05 -0.13 3.17
CA ASN A 407 23.66 -1.43 3.50
C ASN A 407 22.81 -2.59 2.95
N LEU A 408 21.49 -2.56 3.14
CA LEU A 408 20.56 -3.57 2.59
C LEU A 408 20.58 -3.61 1.06
N MET A 409 20.57 -2.45 0.39
CA MET A 409 20.71 -2.35 -1.08
C MET A 409 22.09 -2.80 -1.61
N MET A 410 23.08 -3.00 -0.74
CA MET A 410 24.44 -3.44 -1.06
C MET A 410 24.73 -4.89 -0.62
N LYS A 411 23.88 -5.47 0.26
CA LYS A 411 23.90 -6.88 0.66
C LYS A 411 23.87 -7.77 -0.58
N HIS A 412 24.65 -8.85 -0.57
CA HIS A 412 24.63 -9.82 -1.66
C HIS A 412 23.39 -10.71 -1.53
N SER A 413 22.45 -10.60 -2.47
CA SER A 413 21.46 -11.67 -2.64
C SER A 413 22.05 -12.82 -3.46
N MET A 414 21.67 -14.04 -3.09
CA MET A 414 22.02 -15.28 -3.79
C MET A 414 20.80 -16.03 -4.33
N SER A 415 19.58 -15.71 -3.85
CA SER A 415 18.33 -16.36 -4.26
C SER A 415 17.69 -15.68 -5.47
N ASP A 416 16.85 -16.45 -6.15
CA ASP A 416 15.80 -15.91 -7.03
C ASP A 416 14.51 -15.70 -6.20
N TRP A 417 13.52 -14.96 -6.72
CA TRP A 417 12.29 -14.72 -5.98
C TRP A 417 11.44 -15.99 -5.98
N THR A 418 11.08 -16.52 -4.82
CA THR A 418 10.22 -17.70 -4.68
C THR A 418 9.08 -17.44 -3.68
N PRO A 419 7.94 -18.13 -3.79
CA PRO A 419 6.81 -18.00 -2.85
C PRO A 419 7.22 -18.29 -1.40
N GLU A 420 8.08 -19.28 -1.19
CA GLU A 420 8.52 -19.74 0.15
C GLU A 420 9.47 -18.73 0.80
N SER A 421 10.25 -18.01 -0.01
CA SER A 421 11.18 -16.98 0.47
C SER A 421 10.50 -15.64 0.78
N PHE A 422 9.32 -15.39 0.18
CA PHE A 422 8.62 -14.11 0.27
C PHE A 422 7.09 -14.28 0.39
N PRO A 423 6.55 -15.10 1.32
CA PRO A 423 5.12 -15.44 1.32
C PRO A 423 4.21 -14.22 1.47
N SER A 424 4.59 -13.23 2.28
CA SER A 424 3.79 -12.02 2.50
C SER A 424 3.87 -11.04 1.32
N LEU A 425 5.03 -10.94 0.67
CA LEU A 425 5.27 -10.05 -0.46
C LEU A 425 4.98 -10.70 -1.82
N TRP A 426 4.76 -12.02 -1.89
CA TRP A 426 4.58 -12.79 -3.13
C TRP A 426 3.49 -12.22 -4.05
N PRO A 427 2.28 -11.87 -3.57
CA PRO A 427 1.25 -11.30 -4.44
C PRO A 427 1.67 -9.98 -5.11
N ARG A 428 2.58 -9.23 -4.47
CA ARG A 428 3.14 -7.98 -5.00
C ARG A 428 4.25 -8.26 -6.00
N ILE A 429 5.14 -9.21 -5.70
CA ILE A 429 6.21 -9.67 -6.59
C ILE A 429 5.63 -10.25 -7.89
N ALA A 430 4.63 -11.14 -7.79
CA ALA A 430 3.92 -11.71 -8.93
C ALA A 430 3.21 -10.62 -9.76
N ARG A 431 2.61 -9.61 -9.12
CA ARG A 431 2.02 -8.44 -9.81
C ARG A 431 3.06 -7.61 -10.55
N LEU A 432 4.25 -7.42 -9.97
CA LEU A 432 5.36 -6.72 -10.62
C LEU A 432 5.90 -7.49 -11.84
N GLU A 433 5.99 -8.82 -11.75
CA GLU A 433 6.38 -9.67 -12.89
C GLU A 433 5.31 -9.69 -13.99
N LYS A 434 4.02 -9.84 -13.65
CA LYS A 434 2.90 -9.73 -14.60
C LYS A 434 2.87 -8.36 -15.28
N HIS A 435 3.11 -7.29 -14.53
CA HIS A 435 3.23 -5.94 -15.09
C HIS A 435 4.46 -5.79 -15.98
N LEU A 436 5.62 -6.31 -15.57
CA LEU A 436 6.82 -6.34 -16.39
C LEU A 436 6.53 -7.04 -17.73
N GLN A 437 6.02 -8.27 -17.71
CA GLN A 437 5.69 -9.08 -18.89
C GLN A 437 4.69 -8.40 -19.85
N SER A 438 3.63 -7.77 -19.31
CA SER A 438 2.61 -7.08 -20.11
C SER A 438 3.01 -5.68 -20.58
N SER A 439 4.09 -5.10 -20.07
CA SER A 439 4.54 -3.76 -20.44
C SER A 439 5.11 -3.71 -21.85
N ARG A 440 4.48 -2.90 -22.71
CA ARG A 440 4.96 -2.59 -24.06
C ARG A 440 6.16 -1.65 -24.04
N PRO A 441 7.09 -1.75 -25.00
CA PRO A 441 8.25 -0.87 -25.09
C PRO A 441 7.87 0.56 -25.54
N TRP A 442 7.48 1.43 -24.61
CA TRP A 442 8.27 2.66 -24.35
C TRP A 442 8.88 3.43 -25.54
N SER A 443 10.06 2.97 -25.94
CA SER A 443 10.90 3.67 -26.89
C SER A 443 11.73 2.68 -27.69
N LEU A 444 12.18 3.10 -28.87
CA LEU A 444 13.03 2.28 -29.73
C LEU A 444 14.28 1.78 -28.99
N TRP A 445 14.89 2.62 -28.15
CA TRP A 445 16.08 2.23 -27.37
C TRP A 445 15.77 1.19 -26.27
N VAL A 446 14.54 1.17 -25.75
CA VAL A 446 14.05 0.08 -24.88
C VAL A 446 13.82 -1.18 -25.70
N LEU A 447 13.25 -1.09 -26.91
CA LEU A 447 13.07 -2.23 -27.81
C LEU A 447 14.41 -2.88 -28.22
N PHE A 448 15.47 -2.09 -28.48
CA PHE A 448 16.83 -2.62 -28.69
C PHE A 448 17.45 -3.31 -27.46
N ARG A 449 16.94 -3.02 -26.25
CA ARG A 449 17.46 -3.53 -24.98
C ARG A 449 16.63 -4.66 -24.40
N ASP A 450 15.38 -4.77 -24.82
CA ASP A 450 14.47 -5.84 -24.46
C ASP A 450 14.73 -7.06 -25.34
N ARG A 451 15.04 -8.19 -24.71
CA ARG A 451 15.25 -9.48 -25.41
C ARG A 451 14.09 -10.45 -25.21
N ARG A 452 12.97 -10.01 -24.61
CA ARG A 452 11.82 -10.87 -24.32
C ARG A 452 11.02 -11.20 -25.56
N ASP A 453 10.89 -10.26 -26.49
CA ASP A 453 10.32 -10.50 -27.81
C ASP A 453 11.42 -10.38 -28.88
N THR A 454 12.11 -11.49 -29.14
CA THR A 454 13.16 -11.55 -30.17
C THR A 454 12.59 -11.39 -31.57
N LEU A 455 11.35 -11.80 -31.83
CA LEU A 455 10.71 -11.67 -33.15
C LEU A 455 10.38 -10.21 -33.47
N GLN A 456 9.78 -9.49 -32.53
CA GLN A 456 9.53 -8.05 -32.67
C GLN A 456 10.84 -7.25 -32.78
N PHE A 457 11.88 -7.64 -32.04
CA PHE A 457 13.22 -7.07 -32.20
C PHE A 457 13.78 -7.28 -33.62
N TRP A 458 13.76 -8.53 -34.14
CA TRP A 458 14.31 -8.84 -35.47
C TRP A 458 13.53 -8.13 -36.59
N THR A 459 12.19 -8.16 -36.54
CA THR A 459 11.34 -7.46 -37.53
C THR A 459 11.58 -5.94 -37.52
N PHE A 460 11.71 -5.32 -36.34
CA PHE A 460 12.05 -3.89 -36.26
C PHE A 460 13.47 -3.60 -36.77
N LEU A 461 14.45 -4.45 -36.45
CA LEU A 461 15.84 -4.32 -36.91
C LEU A 461 15.92 -4.43 -38.44
N PHE A 462 15.30 -5.44 -39.03
CA PHE A 462 15.26 -5.62 -40.49
C PHE A 462 14.51 -4.48 -41.18
N GLY A 463 13.37 -4.04 -40.66
CA GLY A 463 12.65 -2.88 -41.20
C GLY A 463 13.49 -1.60 -41.18
N THR A 464 14.21 -1.35 -40.07
CA THR A 464 15.13 -0.21 -39.94
C THR A 464 16.30 -0.31 -40.92
N LEU A 465 16.88 -1.50 -41.08
CA LEU A 465 17.98 -1.75 -42.00
C LEU A 465 17.55 -1.56 -43.46
N ILE A 466 16.39 -2.10 -43.85
CA ILE A 466 15.83 -1.94 -45.21
C ILE A 466 15.59 -0.45 -45.49
N LEU A 467 14.94 0.28 -44.58
CA LEU A 467 14.70 1.72 -44.73
C LEU A 467 16.01 2.50 -44.90
N PHE A 468 17.03 2.19 -44.09
CA PHE A 468 18.36 2.82 -44.20
C PHE A 468 19.02 2.54 -45.56
N LEU A 469 18.96 1.29 -46.05
CA LEU A 469 19.50 0.91 -47.35
C LEU A 469 18.75 1.60 -48.50
N THR A 470 17.43 1.72 -48.44
CA THR A 470 16.62 2.47 -49.42
C THR A 470 17.01 3.96 -49.44
N VAL A 471 17.21 4.59 -48.27
CA VAL A 471 17.67 5.98 -48.19
C VAL A 471 19.08 6.14 -48.81
N MET A 472 20.01 5.22 -48.50
CA MET A 472 21.34 5.21 -49.13
C MET A 472 21.27 5.02 -50.65
N GLN A 473 20.38 4.15 -51.15
CA GLN A 473 20.18 3.96 -52.58
C GLN A 473 19.70 5.25 -53.27
N VAL A 474 18.75 5.98 -52.67
CA VAL A 474 18.29 7.28 -53.19
C VAL A 474 19.44 8.29 -53.25
N PHE A 475 20.26 8.39 -52.21
CA PHE A 475 21.45 9.28 -52.22
C PHE A 475 22.47 8.89 -53.31
N LEU A 476 22.72 7.59 -53.51
CA LEU A 476 23.62 7.10 -54.55
C LEU A 476 23.08 7.40 -55.95
N SER A 477 21.77 7.23 -56.20
CA SER A 477 21.15 7.61 -57.47
C SER A 477 21.22 9.11 -57.74
N ILE A 478 21.02 9.96 -56.72
CA ILE A 478 21.21 11.42 -56.86
C ILE A 478 22.67 11.74 -57.20
N ALA A 479 23.64 11.11 -56.51
CA ALA A 479 25.06 11.31 -56.78
C ALA A 479 25.48 10.87 -58.19
N GLN A 480 24.92 9.77 -58.70
CA GLN A 480 25.12 9.30 -60.08
C GLN A 480 24.57 10.31 -61.10
N VAL A 481 23.35 10.81 -60.89
CA VAL A 481 22.73 11.82 -61.77
C VAL A 481 23.56 13.11 -61.79
N VAL A 482 23.94 13.65 -60.63
CA VAL A 482 24.79 14.85 -60.54
C VAL A 482 26.17 14.61 -61.16
N GLY A 483 26.75 13.42 -60.98
CA GLY A 483 28.02 13.02 -61.59
C GLY A 483 27.96 12.94 -63.12
N SER A 484 26.80 12.61 -63.70
CA SER A 484 26.60 12.52 -65.16
C SER A 484 26.46 13.88 -65.88
N PHE A 485 26.33 14.98 -65.13
CA PHE A 485 26.30 16.35 -65.66
C PHE A 485 27.69 17.02 -65.70
N LYS A 486 28.76 16.23 -65.65
CA LYS A 486 30.17 16.64 -65.81
C LYS A 486 30.84 15.84 -66.91
#